data_AF-A0A661HQS7-F1
#
_entry.id   AF-A0A661HQS7-F1
#
_cell.length_a   1.000
_cell.length_b   1.000
_cell.length_c   1.000
_cell.angle_alpha   90.00
_cell.angle_beta   90.00
_cell.angle_gamma   90.00
#
_symmetry.space_group_name_H-M   'P 1'
#
loop_
_entity.id
_entity.type
_entity.pdbx_description
1 polymer ?
#
loop_
_entity_poly.entity_id
_entity_poly.type
_entity_poly.pdbx_seq_one_letter_code
_entity_poly.pdbx_strand_id
1 'polypeptide(L)'
;MKLREVGALPNISNKGVSFDHTQPDKYTYLNAAVELLEALSFGPTETTQHLHNTSGKVYSADELLELLKKHCTNLDDIFSSREDKTKAWIEELIERVKENQTISEDGRRAWLNNIEMMRDYYMQYVTNESAYNCALDALSQEIHDAEIKEVAFPMFRNYGVVLHDLINVLEHRKSPIDAELSIDKKDDAIIGKLSIRHR
;
A
#
# COMPACT_ATOMS: atom_id res chain seq x y z
N MET A 1 -8.35 -16.62 2.81
CA MET A 1 -7.87 -15.50 1.97
C MET A 1 -6.36 -15.58 1.88
N LYS A 2 -5.75 -15.18 0.76
CA LYS A 2 -4.29 -15.18 0.60
C LYS A 2 -3.84 -13.85 -0.01
N LEU A 3 -2.73 -13.32 0.51
CA LEU A 3 -2.01 -12.22 -0.12
C LEU A 3 -1.16 -12.80 -1.25
N ARG A 4 -1.17 -12.18 -2.43
CA ARG A 4 -0.30 -12.57 -3.54
C ARG A 4 -0.23 -11.42 -4.54
N GLU A 5 0.91 -11.30 -5.20
CA GLU A 5 1.08 -10.35 -6.29
C GLU A 5 0.22 -10.76 -7.51
N VAL A 6 -0.45 -9.80 -8.11
CA VAL A 6 -1.17 -9.94 -9.39
C VAL A 6 -0.65 -9.02 -10.49
N GLY A 7 0.08 -7.97 -10.12
CA GLY A 7 0.69 -7.02 -11.06
C GLY A 7 0.05 -5.64 -11.02
N ALA A 8 0.48 -4.77 -11.93
CA ALA A 8 0.07 -3.37 -11.93
C ALA A 8 -1.42 -3.17 -12.25
N LEU A 9 -1.94 -1.97 -12.02
CA LEU A 9 -3.37 -1.68 -12.20
C LEU A 9 -3.83 -1.99 -13.64
N PRO A 10 -4.90 -2.77 -13.85
CA PRO A 10 -5.35 -3.13 -15.18
C PRO A 10 -6.15 -1.98 -15.82
N ASN A 11 -5.82 -1.67 -17.07
CA ASN A 11 -6.54 -0.75 -17.94
C ASN A 11 -7.32 -1.56 -18.99
N ILE A 12 -8.65 -1.55 -18.86
CA ILE A 12 -9.53 -2.40 -19.66
C ILE A 12 -10.23 -1.57 -20.74
N SER A 13 -10.21 -2.08 -21.96
CA SER A 13 -10.89 -1.48 -23.12
C SER A 13 -11.63 -2.54 -23.95
N ASN A 14 -12.36 -2.10 -24.97
CA ASN A 14 -12.93 -2.99 -25.99
C ASN A 14 -11.89 -3.73 -26.85
N LYS A 15 -10.61 -3.32 -26.80
CA LYS A 15 -9.50 -3.96 -27.54
C LYS A 15 -8.74 -5.00 -26.71
N GLY A 16 -9.01 -5.09 -25.42
CA GLY A 16 -8.32 -5.98 -24.50
C GLY A 16 -7.94 -5.29 -23.19
N VAL A 17 -7.02 -5.94 -22.46
CA VAL A 17 -6.52 -5.52 -21.16
C VAL A 17 -5.03 -5.15 -21.30
N SER A 18 -4.67 -3.96 -20.82
CA SER A 18 -3.29 -3.53 -20.60
C SER A 18 -3.07 -3.20 -19.12
N PHE A 19 -1.86 -2.79 -18.73
CA PHE A 19 -1.52 -2.51 -17.34
C PHE A 19 -0.81 -1.15 -17.20
N ASP A 20 -1.20 -0.38 -16.19
CA ASP A 20 -0.58 0.89 -15.83
C ASP A 20 0.59 0.67 -14.88
N HIS A 21 1.80 0.61 -15.43
CA HIS A 21 3.02 0.38 -14.67
C HIS A 21 3.40 1.52 -13.70
N THR A 22 2.72 2.67 -13.76
CA THR A 22 2.88 3.73 -12.75
C THR A 22 2.16 3.40 -11.44
N GLN A 23 1.24 2.42 -11.47
CA GLN A 23 0.46 1.95 -10.34
C GLN A 23 0.71 0.45 -10.11
N PRO A 24 1.89 0.07 -9.57
CA PRO A 24 2.21 -1.32 -9.28
C PRO A 24 1.33 -1.87 -8.14
N ASP A 25 1.22 -3.19 -8.10
CA ASP A 25 0.53 -3.90 -7.01
C ASP A 25 1.14 -3.51 -5.66
N LYS A 26 0.29 -3.08 -4.72
CA LYS A 26 0.73 -2.73 -3.36
C LYS A 26 1.27 -3.93 -2.58
N TYR A 27 1.03 -5.17 -3.03
CA TYR A 27 1.70 -6.36 -2.50
C TYR A 27 3.25 -6.22 -2.52
N THR A 28 3.80 -5.58 -3.56
CA THR A 28 5.26 -5.38 -3.71
C THR A 28 5.88 -4.51 -2.62
N TYR A 29 5.06 -3.79 -1.85
CA TYR A 29 5.47 -2.91 -0.76
C TYR A 29 5.17 -3.48 0.63
N LEU A 30 4.35 -4.53 0.73
CA LEU A 30 3.93 -5.10 2.01
C LEU A 30 5.10 -5.58 2.87
N ASN A 31 6.11 -6.21 2.25
CA ASN A 31 7.28 -6.66 3.00
C ASN A 31 8.00 -5.50 3.69
N ALA A 32 8.22 -4.41 2.97
CA ALA A 32 8.86 -3.22 3.49
C ALA A 32 8.00 -2.55 4.58
N ALA A 33 6.69 -2.43 4.37
CA ALA A 33 5.77 -1.87 5.35
C ALA A 33 5.72 -2.68 6.65
N VAL A 34 5.71 -4.02 6.57
CA VAL A 34 5.72 -4.89 7.74
C VAL A 34 7.08 -4.89 8.45
N GLU A 35 8.20 -4.86 7.72
CA GLU A 35 9.53 -4.68 8.34
C GLU A 35 9.62 -3.35 9.09
N LEU A 36 9.10 -2.27 8.52
CA LEU A 36 9.01 -0.98 9.21
C LEU A 36 8.15 -1.09 10.48
N LEU A 37 6.99 -1.75 10.39
CA LEU A 37 6.04 -1.84 11.49
C LEU A 37 6.60 -2.66 12.66
N GLU A 38 7.24 -3.80 12.37
CA GLU A 38 7.93 -4.59 13.39
C GLU A 38 9.12 -3.82 13.99
N ALA A 39 9.85 -3.05 13.19
CA ALA A 39 10.98 -2.28 13.71
C ALA A 39 10.55 -1.12 14.62
N LEU A 40 9.46 -0.42 14.29
CA LEU A 40 8.93 0.67 15.11
C LEU A 40 8.19 0.17 16.36
N SER A 41 7.57 -1.02 16.31
CA SER A 41 6.83 -1.59 17.44
C SER A 41 7.70 -2.30 18.51
N PHE A 42 8.93 -2.74 18.18
CA PHE A 42 9.79 -3.51 19.09
C PHE A 42 10.84 -2.72 19.91
N GLY A 43 10.98 -1.39 19.74
CA GLY A 43 11.66 -0.50 20.71
C GLY A 43 12.56 0.59 20.11
N PRO A 44 13.22 1.47 20.91
CA PRO A 44 13.01 1.87 22.31
C PRO A 44 12.37 3.29 22.44
N THR A 45 12.18 3.73 23.67
CA THR A 45 11.66 5.04 24.18
C THR A 45 12.40 6.31 23.71
N GLU A 46 13.15 6.26 22.61
CA GLU A 46 13.90 7.38 22.05
C GLU A 46 13.19 7.96 20.83
N THR A 47 13.29 9.28 20.66
CA THR A 47 12.60 10.01 19.59
C THR A 47 13.17 9.75 18.18
N THR A 48 14.25 8.97 18.04
CA THR A 48 14.93 8.70 16.77
C THR A 48 15.05 7.19 16.55
N GLN A 49 14.57 6.71 15.40
CA GLN A 49 14.51 5.30 15.05
C GLN A 49 15.47 5.00 13.89
N HIS A 50 16.42 4.09 14.12
CA HIS A 50 17.42 3.70 13.13
C HIS A 50 17.15 2.28 12.61
N LEU A 51 16.70 2.16 11.37
CA LEU A 51 16.34 0.89 10.73
C LEU A 51 17.54 0.15 10.12
N HIS A 52 18.76 0.55 10.48
CA HIS A 52 20.01 -0.02 9.97
C HIS A 52 20.16 -1.53 10.26
N ASN A 53 19.36 -2.07 11.19
CA ASN A 53 19.32 -3.49 11.56
C ASN A 53 18.01 -4.19 11.18
N THR A 54 17.22 -3.66 10.24
CA THR A 54 16.13 -4.48 9.69
C THR A 54 16.75 -5.72 9.04
N SER A 55 16.27 -6.90 9.46
CA SER A 55 16.87 -8.20 9.10
C SER A 55 16.92 -8.45 7.59
N GLY A 56 16.19 -7.65 6.81
CA GLY A 56 16.03 -7.83 5.39
C GLY A 56 15.28 -9.13 5.10
N LYS A 57 14.40 -9.53 6.03
CA LYS A 57 13.63 -10.75 5.94
C LYS A 57 12.58 -10.57 4.87
N VAL A 58 12.46 -11.57 4.01
CA VAL A 58 11.37 -11.67 3.05
C VAL A 58 10.34 -12.59 3.69
N TYR A 59 9.20 -12.02 4.09
CA TYR A 59 8.09 -12.76 4.65
C TYR A 59 7.29 -13.45 3.54
N SER A 60 6.82 -14.65 3.82
CA SER A 60 5.81 -15.32 3.01
C SER A 60 4.46 -14.61 3.15
N ALA A 61 3.54 -14.88 2.21
CA ALA A 61 2.19 -14.32 2.24
C ALA A 61 1.42 -14.62 3.54
N ASP A 62 1.61 -15.82 4.10
CA ASP A 62 0.96 -16.22 5.34
C ASP A 62 1.59 -15.50 6.54
N GLU A 63 2.93 -15.36 6.59
CA GLU A 63 3.61 -14.56 7.61
C GLU A 63 3.22 -13.08 7.54
N LEU A 64 3.13 -12.49 6.35
CA LEU A 64 2.65 -11.11 6.17
C LEU A 64 1.25 -10.94 6.74
N LEU A 65 0.36 -11.89 6.46
CA LEU A 65 -1.01 -11.84 6.96
C LEU A 65 -1.06 -11.95 8.49
N GLU A 66 -0.26 -12.83 9.09
CA GLU A 66 -0.16 -12.98 10.55
C GLU A 66 0.38 -11.71 11.22
N LEU A 67 1.43 -11.10 10.66
CA LEU A 67 2.00 -9.86 11.17
C LEU A 67 1.04 -8.68 11.02
N LEU A 68 0.34 -8.58 9.89
CA LEU A 68 -0.71 -7.58 9.72
C LEU A 68 -1.82 -7.77 10.76
N LYS A 69 -2.28 -9.00 11.02
CA LYS A 69 -3.31 -9.25 12.05
C LYS A 69 -2.90 -8.81 13.45
N LYS A 70 -1.61 -8.87 13.77
CA LYS A 70 -1.07 -8.43 15.07
C LYS A 70 -1.21 -6.91 15.27
N HIS A 71 -1.06 -6.13 14.19
CA HIS A 71 -0.96 -4.67 14.27
C HIS A 71 -2.21 -3.93 13.76
N CYS A 72 -2.93 -4.53 12.82
CA CYS A 72 -4.15 -3.98 12.24
C CYS A 72 -5.38 -4.37 13.07
N THR A 73 -5.94 -3.42 13.81
CA THR A 73 -7.11 -3.64 14.69
C THR A 73 -8.40 -3.98 13.94
N ASN A 74 -8.52 -3.63 12.66
CA ASN A 74 -9.73 -3.79 11.85
C ASN A 74 -9.50 -4.63 10.58
N LEU A 75 -8.46 -5.48 10.56
CA LEU A 75 -8.07 -6.21 9.36
C LEU A 75 -9.19 -7.12 8.81
N ASP A 76 -9.94 -7.78 9.70
CA ASP A 76 -11.06 -8.63 9.30
C ASP A 76 -12.21 -7.82 8.68
N ASP A 77 -12.48 -6.60 9.18
CA ASP A 77 -13.48 -5.70 8.60
C ASP A 77 -13.02 -5.18 7.23
N ILE A 78 -11.75 -4.82 7.11
CA ILE A 78 -11.13 -4.40 5.86
C ILE A 78 -11.30 -5.50 4.80
N PHE A 79 -11.03 -6.76 5.16
CA PHE A 79 -11.19 -7.87 4.23
C PHE A 79 -12.63 -8.30 4.00
N SER A 80 -13.53 -8.06 4.96
CA SER A 80 -14.97 -8.28 4.77
C SER A 80 -15.56 -7.27 3.78
N SER A 81 -15.07 -6.02 3.80
CA SER A 81 -15.48 -4.96 2.87
C SER A 81 -14.88 -5.07 1.46
N ARG A 82 -13.92 -5.99 1.23
CA ARG A 82 -13.21 -6.09 -0.07
C ARG A 82 -14.15 -6.39 -1.23
N GLU A 83 -15.19 -7.21 -0.98
CA GLU A 83 -16.13 -7.62 -2.02
C GLU A 83 -16.97 -6.43 -2.45
N ASP A 84 -17.42 -5.62 -1.50
CA ASP A 84 -18.16 -4.40 -1.75
C ASP A 84 -17.30 -3.35 -2.47
N LYS A 85 -16.04 -3.15 -2.04
CA LYS A 85 -15.09 -2.25 -2.73
C LYS A 85 -14.84 -2.68 -4.17
N THR A 86 -14.60 -3.98 -4.38
CA THR A 86 -14.36 -4.53 -5.72
C THR A 86 -15.60 -4.39 -6.60
N LYS A 87 -16.79 -4.65 -6.04
CA LYS A 87 -18.07 -4.50 -6.73
C LYS A 87 -18.30 -3.04 -7.13
N ALA A 88 -18.12 -2.10 -6.21
CA ALA A 88 -18.27 -0.67 -6.48
C ALA A 88 -17.35 -0.22 -7.63
N TRP A 89 -16.09 -0.64 -7.60
CA TRP A 89 -15.15 -0.35 -8.70
C TRP A 89 -15.63 -0.95 -10.04
N ILE A 90 -16.01 -2.24 -10.05
CA ILE A 90 -16.52 -2.88 -11.28
C ILE A 90 -17.76 -2.15 -11.82
N GLU A 91 -18.66 -1.70 -10.94
CA GLU A 91 -19.84 -0.91 -11.31
C GLU A 91 -19.46 0.42 -11.97
N GLU A 92 -18.47 1.14 -11.43
CA GLU A 92 -17.94 2.36 -12.07
C GLU A 92 -17.36 2.06 -13.47
N LEU A 93 -16.61 0.96 -13.62
CA LEU A 93 -16.08 0.56 -14.92
C LEU A 93 -17.19 0.28 -15.91
N ILE A 94 -18.22 -0.46 -15.50
CA ILE A 94 -19.40 -0.78 -16.32
C ILE A 94 -20.15 0.49 -16.72
N GLU A 95 -20.32 1.45 -15.82
CA GLU A 95 -21.04 2.68 -16.12
C GLU A 95 -20.33 3.51 -17.18
N ARG A 96 -19.00 3.64 -17.10
CA ARG A 96 -18.20 4.27 -18.17
C ARG A 96 -18.39 3.59 -19.53
N VAL A 97 -18.57 2.26 -19.54
CA VAL A 97 -18.86 1.55 -20.78
C VAL A 97 -20.22 1.95 -21.31
N LYS A 98 -21.27 1.97 -20.47
CA LYS A 98 -22.65 2.32 -20.86
C LYS A 98 -22.75 3.76 -21.39
N GLU A 99 -22.12 4.71 -20.71
CA GLU A 99 -22.13 6.13 -21.07
C GLU A 99 -21.35 6.41 -22.36
N ASN A 100 -20.49 5.49 -22.79
CA ASN A 100 -19.74 5.64 -24.03
C ASN A 100 -20.64 5.54 -25.26
N GLN A 101 -20.73 6.63 -26.02
CA GLN A 101 -21.55 6.73 -27.25
C GLN A 101 -20.78 6.42 -28.54
N THR A 102 -19.46 6.21 -28.48
CA THR A 102 -18.60 6.08 -29.67
C THR A 102 -18.24 4.63 -30.01
N ILE A 103 -18.45 3.70 -29.06
CA ILE A 103 -18.21 2.27 -29.27
C ILE A 103 -19.41 1.58 -29.95
N SER A 104 -19.12 0.63 -30.84
CA SER A 104 -20.14 -0.25 -31.41
C SER A 104 -20.73 -1.20 -30.35
N GLU A 105 -21.88 -1.80 -30.64
CA GLU A 105 -22.49 -2.82 -29.78
C GLU A 105 -21.55 -4.01 -29.52
N ASP A 106 -20.84 -4.47 -30.56
CA ASP A 106 -19.83 -5.52 -30.41
C ASP A 106 -18.65 -5.07 -29.53
N GLY A 107 -18.22 -3.82 -29.68
CA GLY A 107 -17.18 -3.22 -28.85
C GLY A 107 -17.61 -3.09 -27.39
N ARG A 108 -18.88 -2.69 -27.14
CA ARG A 108 -19.48 -2.61 -25.81
C ARG A 108 -19.51 -3.97 -25.14
N ARG A 109 -19.99 -4.99 -25.85
CA ARG A 109 -20.01 -6.38 -25.38
C ARG A 109 -18.60 -6.89 -25.07
N ALA A 110 -17.64 -6.65 -25.96
CA ALA A 110 -16.24 -7.04 -25.75
C ALA A 110 -15.65 -6.36 -24.49
N TRP A 111 -15.93 -5.07 -24.30
CA TRP A 111 -15.44 -4.33 -23.14
C TRP A 111 -16.03 -4.86 -21.83
N LEU A 112 -17.36 -5.07 -21.77
CA LEU A 112 -18.01 -5.64 -20.58
C LEU A 112 -17.47 -7.04 -20.25
N ASN A 113 -17.26 -7.88 -21.26
CA ASN A 113 -16.66 -9.20 -21.07
C ASN A 113 -15.23 -9.11 -20.52
N ASN A 114 -14.41 -8.17 -21.02
CA ASN A 114 -13.07 -7.96 -20.51
C ASN A 114 -13.08 -7.48 -19.05
N ILE A 115 -14.05 -6.66 -18.64
CA ILE A 115 -14.23 -6.26 -17.24
C ILE A 115 -14.56 -7.48 -16.38
N GLU A 116 -15.53 -8.30 -16.79
CA GLU A 116 -15.93 -9.49 -16.03
C GLU A 116 -14.78 -10.49 -15.88
N MET A 117 -14.00 -10.70 -16.94
CA MET A 117 -12.82 -11.57 -16.91
C MET A 117 -11.76 -11.12 -15.90
N MET A 118 -11.69 -9.82 -15.60
CA MET A 118 -10.70 -9.24 -14.67
C MET A 118 -11.22 -9.14 -13.23
N ARG A 119 -12.42 -9.65 -12.93
CA ARG A 119 -13.03 -9.54 -11.60
C ARG A 119 -12.15 -10.11 -10.49
N ASP A 120 -11.62 -11.32 -10.67
CA ASP A 120 -10.73 -11.95 -9.67
C ASP A 120 -9.40 -11.21 -9.52
N TYR A 121 -8.93 -10.60 -10.60
CA TYR A 121 -7.74 -9.75 -10.59
C TYR A 121 -7.98 -8.51 -9.72
N TYR A 122 -9.08 -7.78 -9.97
CA TYR A 122 -9.46 -6.61 -9.19
C TYR A 122 -9.65 -6.96 -7.71
N MET A 123 -10.30 -8.09 -7.42
CA MET A 123 -10.48 -8.56 -6.05
C MET A 123 -9.14 -8.71 -5.32
N GLN A 124 -8.14 -9.31 -5.97
CA GLN A 124 -6.82 -9.47 -5.38
C GLN A 124 -6.07 -8.15 -5.28
N TYR A 125 -6.14 -7.29 -6.30
CA TYR A 125 -5.53 -5.96 -6.29
C TYR A 125 -6.08 -5.11 -5.12
N VAL A 126 -7.41 -5.06 -4.96
CA VAL A 126 -8.10 -4.39 -3.84
C VAL A 126 -7.73 -5.01 -2.49
N THR A 127 -7.57 -6.34 -2.43
CA THR A 127 -7.12 -7.04 -1.21
C THR A 127 -5.72 -6.58 -0.80
N ASN A 128 -4.79 -6.50 -1.75
CA ASN A 128 -3.42 -6.09 -1.49
C ASN A 128 -3.33 -4.61 -1.12
N GLU A 129 -4.05 -3.74 -1.84
CA GLU A 129 -4.16 -2.31 -1.52
C GLU A 129 -4.72 -2.09 -0.12
N SER A 130 -5.79 -2.80 0.22
CA SER A 130 -6.41 -2.72 1.54
C SER A 130 -5.48 -3.19 2.67
N ALA A 131 -4.73 -4.27 2.46
CA ALA A 131 -3.73 -4.74 3.41
C ALA A 131 -2.58 -3.73 3.59
N TYR A 132 -2.14 -3.11 2.50
CA TYR A 132 -1.07 -2.12 2.54
C TYR A 132 -1.49 -0.82 3.23
N ASN A 133 -2.68 -0.32 2.93
CA ASN A 133 -3.23 0.86 3.63
C ASN A 133 -3.37 0.59 5.13
N CYS A 134 -3.76 -0.63 5.51
CA CYS A 134 -3.80 -1.01 6.91
C CYS A 134 -2.41 -0.94 7.58
N ALA A 135 -1.36 -1.39 6.90
CA ALA A 135 0.01 -1.28 7.40
C ALA A 135 0.44 0.19 7.55
N LEU A 136 0.08 1.07 6.61
CA LEU A 136 0.35 2.51 6.71
C LEU A 136 -0.39 3.16 7.89
N ASP A 137 -1.66 2.80 8.10
CA ASP A 137 -2.44 3.31 9.24
C ASP A 137 -1.82 2.86 10.56
N ALA A 138 -1.38 1.61 10.66
CA ALA A 138 -0.68 1.09 11.84
C ALA A 138 0.67 1.82 12.06
N LEU A 139 1.48 1.99 11.01
CA LEU A 139 2.73 2.77 11.09
C LEU A 139 2.49 4.21 11.54
N SER A 140 1.44 4.84 11.01
CA SER A 140 1.02 6.19 11.38
C SER A 140 0.65 6.28 12.85
N GLN A 141 -0.01 5.24 13.38
CA GLN A 141 -0.35 5.13 14.80
C GLN A 141 0.89 4.96 15.68
N GLU A 142 1.81 4.06 15.31
CA GLU A 142 3.07 3.86 16.04
C GLU A 142 3.92 5.15 16.10
N ILE A 143 4.04 5.86 14.98
CA ILE A 143 4.74 7.16 14.93
C ILE A 143 4.13 8.18 15.89
N HIS A 144 2.79 8.25 15.92
CA HIS A 144 2.07 9.15 16.80
C HIS A 144 2.25 8.77 18.27
N ASP A 145 2.02 7.51 18.63
CA ASP A 145 1.98 7.08 20.04
C ASP A 145 3.36 7.07 20.69
N ALA A 146 4.41 6.76 19.92
CA ALA A 146 5.79 6.80 20.38
C ALA A 146 6.47 8.17 20.19
N GLU A 147 5.74 9.19 19.71
CA GLU A 147 6.26 10.52 19.38
C GLU A 147 7.56 10.49 18.54
N ILE A 148 7.61 9.60 17.55
CA ILE A 148 8.80 9.41 16.71
C ILE A 148 9.07 10.70 15.94
N LYS A 149 10.30 11.22 16.04
CA LYS A 149 10.76 12.44 15.34
C LYS A 149 11.57 12.14 14.10
N GLU A 150 12.11 10.94 13.99
CA GLU A 150 13.00 10.58 12.90
C GLU A 150 13.02 9.08 12.64
N VAL A 151 12.99 8.71 11.36
CA VAL A 151 13.21 7.33 10.89
C VAL A 151 14.34 7.35 9.86
N ALA A 152 15.47 6.74 10.19
CA ALA A 152 16.59 6.54 9.27
C ALA A 152 16.51 5.15 8.64
N PHE A 153 16.59 5.05 7.31
CA PHE A 153 16.38 3.81 6.56
C PHE A 153 17.42 3.59 5.46
N PRO A 154 17.74 2.33 5.12
CA PRO A 154 18.54 2.04 3.94
C PRO A 154 17.75 2.34 2.65
N MET A 155 18.40 2.90 1.64
CA MET A 155 17.75 3.26 0.36
C MET A 155 17.32 2.05 -0.50
N PHE A 156 17.67 0.82 -0.10
CA PHE A 156 17.27 -0.41 -0.78
C PHE A 156 16.05 -1.05 -0.09
N ARG A 157 15.20 -1.78 -0.83
CA ARG A 157 13.98 -2.50 -0.38
C ARG A 157 12.69 -1.68 -0.20
N ASN A 158 12.41 -0.74 -1.10
CA ASN A 158 11.13 0.00 -1.17
C ASN A 158 10.74 0.83 0.08
N TYR A 159 11.55 0.89 1.14
CA TYR A 159 11.26 1.71 2.32
C TYR A 159 10.96 3.17 1.98
N GLY A 160 11.72 3.76 1.06
CA GLY A 160 11.47 5.13 0.62
C GLY A 160 10.10 5.33 -0.02
N VAL A 161 9.58 4.33 -0.75
CA VAL A 161 8.23 4.38 -1.33
C VAL A 161 7.17 4.27 -0.23
N VAL A 162 7.35 3.35 0.71
CA VAL A 162 6.42 3.20 1.84
C VAL A 162 6.37 4.44 2.71
N LEU A 163 7.53 5.01 3.04
CA LEU A 163 7.62 6.22 3.86
C LEU A 163 7.11 7.44 3.10
N HIS A 164 7.23 7.49 1.78
CA HIS A 164 6.61 8.53 0.96
C HIS A 164 5.08 8.43 1.00
N ASP A 165 4.52 7.24 0.79
CA ASP A 165 3.08 7.00 0.90
C ASP A 165 2.57 7.34 2.33
N LEU A 166 3.36 7.04 3.35
CA LEU A 166 3.05 7.31 4.75
C LEU A 166 2.94 8.81 5.07
N ILE A 167 3.68 9.70 4.38
CA ILE A 167 3.56 11.15 4.57
C ILE A 167 2.11 11.60 4.37
N ASN A 168 1.47 11.14 3.28
CA ASN A 168 0.07 11.48 3.01
C ASN A 168 -0.85 11.01 4.14
N VAL A 169 -0.60 9.81 4.70
CA VAL A 169 -1.41 9.28 5.81
C VAL A 169 -1.20 10.12 7.09
N LEU A 170 0.04 10.51 7.40
CA LEU A 170 0.38 11.35 8.55
C LEU A 170 -0.27 12.75 8.47
N GLU A 171 -0.26 13.38 7.29
CA GLU A 171 -0.87 14.69 7.06
C GLU A 171 -2.39 14.70 7.22
N HIS A 172 -3.04 13.59 6.89
CA HIS A 172 -4.51 13.45 6.94
C HIS A 172 -5.03 12.82 8.24
N ARG A 173 -4.17 12.59 9.23
CA ARG A 173 -4.60 12.20 10.58
C ARG A 173 -5.49 13.28 11.20
N LYS A 174 -6.33 12.89 12.17
CA LYS A 174 -7.12 13.82 12.98
C LYS A 174 -6.23 14.85 13.71
N SER A 175 -5.07 14.40 14.18
CA SER A 175 -3.97 15.26 14.64
C SER A 175 -2.86 15.19 13.57
N PRO A 176 -2.81 16.15 12.64
CA PRO A 176 -1.86 16.10 11.53
C PRO A 176 -0.41 16.11 12.02
N ILE A 177 0.41 15.27 11.40
CA ILE A 177 1.85 15.19 11.65
C ILE A 177 2.56 15.58 10.35
N ASP A 178 3.46 16.56 10.41
CA ASP A 178 4.27 16.94 9.26
C ASP A 178 5.45 15.98 9.14
N ALA A 179 5.75 15.53 7.92
CA ALA A 179 6.92 14.71 7.68
C ALA A 179 7.58 15.01 6.33
N GLU A 180 8.91 14.91 6.28
CA GLU A 180 9.71 15.21 5.09
C GLU A 180 10.77 14.14 4.87
N LEU A 181 10.89 13.67 3.63
CA LEU A 181 11.94 12.74 3.21
C LEU A 181 13.19 13.49 2.75
N SER A 182 14.35 13.09 3.26
CA SER A 182 15.66 13.56 2.81
C SER A 182 16.62 12.38 2.59
N ILE A 183 17.73 12.66 1.89
CA ILE A 183 18.81 11.71 1.67
C ILE A 183 20.08 12.31 2.26
N ASP A 184 20.72 11.58 3.15
CA ASP A 184 21.97 11.96 3.78
C ASP A 184 23.11 11.02 3.33
N LYS A 185 24.30 11.60 3.14
CA LYS A 185 25.53 10.83 2.93
C LYS A 185 26.33 10.81 4.24
N LYS A 186 26.48 9.63 4.84
CA LYS A 186 27.24 9.43 6.08
C LYS A 186 28.23 8.29 5.89
N ASP A 187 29.52 8.54 6.12
CA ASP A 187 30.59 7.53 6.09
C ASP A 187 30.56 6.63 4.82
N ASP A 188 30.42 7.27 3.66
CA ASP A 188 30.27 6.65 2.32
C ASP A 188 29.01 5.78 2.09
N ALA A 189 28.08 5.72 3.05
CA ALA A 189 26.75 5.15 2.87
C ALA A 189 25.71 6.25 2.52
N ILE A 190 24.78 5.90 1.62
CA ILE A 190 23.60 6.72 1.33
C ILE A 190 22.45 6.19 2.21
N ILE A 191 21.93 7.06 3.05
CA ILE A 191 20.85 6.75 4.01
C ILE A 191 19.67 7.66 3.70
N GLY A 192 18.47 7.09 3.67
CA GLY A 192 17.24 7.86 3.62
C GLY A 192 16.80 8.25 5.03
N LYS A 193 16.15 9.39 5.17
CA LYS A 193 15.65 9.89 6.44
C LYS A 193 14.25 10.46 6.28
N LEU A 194 13.34 10.06 7.15
CA LEU A 194 12.05 10.70 7.35
C LEU A 194 12.14 11.55 8.62
N SER A 195 12.04 12.87 8.47
CA SER A 195 12.00 13.81 9.60
C SER A 195 10.55 14.14 9.92
N ILE A 196 10.16 14.05 11.18
CA ILE A 196 8.77 14.11 11.64
C ILE A 196 8.59 15.26 12.66
N ARG A 197 7.54 16.06 12.51
CA ARG A 197 7.18 17.15 13.41
C ARG A 197 5.72 16.99 13.86
N HIS A 198 5.55 16.65 15.13
CA HIS A 198 4.26 16.63 15.81
C HIS A 198 3.80 18.08 16.02
N ARG A 199 2.56 18.39 15.67
CA ARG A 199 1.96 19.73 15.79
C ARG A 199 1.28 19.94 17.14
#